data_AF-A0A6A1WQE5-F1
#
_entry.id   AF-A0A6A1WQE5-F1
#
_cell.length_a   1.000
_cell.length_b   1.000
_cell.length_c   1.000
_cell.angle_alpha   90.00
_cell.angle_beta   90.00
_cell.angle_gamma   90.00
#
_symmetry.space_group_name_H-M   'P 1'
#
loop_
_entity.id
_entity.type
_entity.pdbx_description
1 polymer ?
#
loop_
_entity_poly.entity_id
_entity_poly.type
_entity_poly.pdbx_seq_one_letter_code
_entity_poly.pdbx_strand_id
1 'polypeptide(L)'
;MEALQIRPQQQLNQPLFMNSLSSKFRPTCSFTSSSKLRAFFCTSSLTPLNSDQAQERLTQPSIPSRRKTKAAISTNGAASTVGKASDAQLKENWLDSLTYPLPENFDPLNGNGANAATDCVIGIDPDSHGALALLRWTESDSSAQVFDSPHLKVLVGKRLRRRLDAKAIVQLLQSLDAPVGTTAYLEQSIPYPRDGKQGWWSGGFGYGLWIGILVASGFSVVPVPSVSWKNQFGLYGGGSTKDDGRRVASTLFPPLSPLLKRKKDHGRAEALLIAAYGKGLKKLNPSCISEDVLP
;
A
#
# COMPACT_ATOMS: atom_id res chain seq x y z
N MET A 1 22.86 -25.03 -73.17
CA MET A 1 22.46 -26.11 -72.26
C MET A 1 21.85 -25.43 -71.03
N GLU A 2 20.59 -25.01 -71.16
CA GLU A 2 19.40 -25.62 -70.49
C GLU A 2 19.48 -25.48 -68.96
N ALA A 3 18.85 -24.48 -68.34
CA ALA A 3 17.41 -24.28 -68.10
C ALA A 3 16.85 -25.14 -66.96
N LEU A 4 16.58 -24.51 -65.81
CA LEU A 4 15.49 -24.92 -64.92
C LEU A 4 14.77 -23.68 -64.39
N GLN A 5 13.49 -23.63 -64.75
CA GLN A 5 12.52 -22.57 -64.59
C GLN A 5 11.34 -23.18 -63.84
N ILE A 6 10.97 -22.69 -62.66
CA ILE A 6 9.60 -22.88 -62.12
C ILE A 6 9.17 -21.59 -61.42
N ARG A 7 8.10 -21.00 -61.96
CA ARG A 7 7.34 -19.86 -61.43
C ARG A 7 6.11 -20.37 -60.63
N PRO A 8 5.40 -19.49 -59.90
CA PRO A 8 4.60 -19.83 -58.72
C PRO A 8 3.16 -20.23 -59.05
N GLN A 9 2.52 -20.96 -58.14
CA GLN A 9 1.10 -21.27 -58.20
C GLN A 9 0.32 -20.35 -57.24
N GLN A 10 -0.47 -19.46 -57.83
CA GLN A 10 -1.57 -18.74 -57.18
C GLN A 10 -2.82 -19.63 -57.19
N GLN A 11 -3.58 -19.64 -56.10
CA GLN A 11 -5.00 -19.97 -56.14
C GLN A 11 -5.80 -18.94 -55.34
N LEU A 12 -6.90 -18.54 -55.97
CA LEU A 12 -7.80 -17.42 -55.66
C LEU A 12 -9.19 -18.02 -55.47
N ASN A 13 -9.91 -17.66 -54.40
CA ASN A 13 -11.37 -17.42 -54.32
C ASN A 13 -11.93 -17.55 -52.89
N GLN A 14 -12.10 -16.40 -52.23
CA GLN A 14 -13.39 -15.77 -51.84
C GLN A 14 -14.47 -16.54 -51.03
N PRO A 15 -15.35 -15.81 -50.30
CA PRO A 15 -15.82 -16.15 -48.96
C PRO A 15 -17.23 -16.75 -48.92
N LEU A 16 -17.55 -17.49 -47.85
CA LEU A 16 -18.92 -17.88 -47.50
C LEU A 16 -19.38 -17.15 -46.24
N PHE A 17 -20.29 -16.21 -46.47
CA PHE A 17 -21.27 -15.70 -45.52
C PHE A 17 -22.28 -16.83 -45.23
N MET A 18 -22.70 -17.01 -43.98
CA MET A 18 -24.12 -17.14 -43.59
C MET A 18 -24.29 -17.22 -42.06
N ASN A 19 -25.36 -16.56 -41.62
CA ASN A 19 -25.80 -16.38 -40.24
C ASN A 19 -26.49 -17.63 -39.65
N SER A 20 -26.49 -17.68 -38.31
CA SER A 20 -27.69 -17.69 -37.45
C SER A 20 -27.81 -18.85 -36.44
N LEU A 21 -28.27 -18.46 -35.25
CA LEU A 21 -29.19 -19.14 -34.32
C LEU A 21 -28.66 -19.31 -32.88
N SER A 22 -29.10 -18.33 -32.07
CA SER A 22 -29.66 -18.43 -30.71
C SER A 22 -29.15 -19.50 -29.74
N SER A 23 -28.70 -19.04 -28.56
CA SER A 23 -29.42 -19.38 -27.32
C SER A 23 -29.34 -18.20 -26.33
N LYS A 24 -30.51 -17.60 -26.04
CA LYS A 24 -30.70 -16.67 -24.93
C LYS A 24 -31.21 -17.50 -23.75
N PHE A 25 -30.33 -17.95 -22.87
CA PHE A 25 -30.73 -18.46 -21.57
C PHE A 25 -30.92 -17.29 -20.61
N ARG A 26 -32.19 -17.01 -20.26
CA ARG A 26 -32.56 -16.20 -19.10
C ARG A 26 -32.81 -17.14 -17.92
N PRO A 27 -32.25 -16.90 -16.73
CA PRO A 27 -32.84 -17.37 -15.50
C PRO A 27 -33.57 -16.21 -14.81
N THR A 28 -34.89 -16.35 -14.72
CA THR A 28 -35.73 -15.68 -13.71
C THR A 28 -35.53 -16.39 -12.39
N CYS A 29 -34.96 -15.71 -11.39
CA CYS A 29 -35.04 -16.11 -9.99
C CYS A 29 -35.53 -14.92 -9.18
N SER A 30 -36.78 -15.01 -8.73
CA SER A 30 -37.39 -14.15 -7.72
C SER A 30 -36.80 -14.49 -6.34
N PHE A 31 -36.31 -13.48 -5.64
CA PHE A 31 -35.87 -13.59 -4.25
C PHE A 31 -37.09 -13.46 -3.33
N THR A 32 -37.45 -14.53 -2.62
CA THR A 32 -38.18 -14.42 -1.35
C THR A 32 -37.16 -14.53 -0.21
N SER A 33 -36.98 -13.43 0.51
CA SER A 33 -36.09 -13.33 1.65
C SER A 33 -36.77 -13.92 2.89
N SER A 34 -36.27 -15.05 3.37
CA SER A 34 -36.35 -15.43 4.79
C SER A 34 -35.42 -16.61 5.06
N SER A 35 -34.24 -16.34 5.61
CA SER A 35 -33.53 -17.34 6.39
C SER A 35 -32.67 -16.66 7.44
N LYS A 36 -32.92 -17.10 8.66
CA LYS A 36 -32.36 -16.67 9.93
C LYS A 36 -30.85 -16.95 9.95
N LEU A 37 -30.05 -15.93 10.25
CA LEU A 37 -28.64 -16.08 10.58
C LEU A 37 -28.50 -16.89 11.88
N ARG A 38 -28.03 -18.14 11.78
CA ARG A 38 -27.45 -18.86 12.93
C ARG A 38 -25.96 -18.51 12.98
N ALA A 39 -25.57 -17.76 14.00
CA ALA A 39 -24.18 -17.61 14.38
C ALA A 39 -23.71 -18.92 15.01
N PHE A 40 -22.77 -19.61 14.36
CA PHE A 40 -22.00 -20.67 14.99
C PHE A 40 -20.74 -20.04 15.57
N PHE A 41 -20.71 -19.88 16.90
CA PHE A 41 -19.49 -19.61 17.63
C PHE A 41 -18.77 -20.95 17.82
N CYS A 42 -17.63 -21.12 17.16
CA CYS A 42 -16.70 -22.21 17.46
C CYS A 42 -15.87 -21.82 18.68
N THR A 43 -16.24 -22.32 19.85
CA THR A 43 -15.34 -22.37 21.01
C THR A 43 -14.60 -23.70 20.97
N SER A 44 -13.27 -23.66 20.93
CA SER A 44 -12.45 -24.85 21.10
C SER A 44 -12.27 -25.08 22.60
N SER A 45 -12.80 -26.20 23.09
CA SER A 45 -12.73 -26.68 24.47
C SER A 45 -11.36 -27.32 24.78
N LEU A 46 -10.76 -26.96 25.91
CA LEU A 46 -9.70 -27.74 26.57
C LEU A 46 -10.29 -28.56 27.73
N THR A 47 -9.72 -29.73 27.93
CA THR A 47 -10.10 -30.88 28.79
C THR A 47 -9.89 -30.65 30.31
N PRO A 48 -10.39 -31.54 31.19
CA PRO A 48 -10.92 -31.19 32.51
C PRO A 48 -9.94 -31.43 33.68
N LEU A 49 -10.21 -30.80 34.82
CA LEU A 49 -9.70 -31.20 36.14
C LEU A 49 -10.88 -31.40 37.11
N ASN A 50 -10.77 -32.42 37.96
CA ASN A 50 -11.83 -33.02 38.77
C ASN A 50 -11.91 -32.44 40.21
N SER A 51 -13.06 -32.71 40.87
CA SER A 51 -13.39 -32.68 42.33
C SER A 51 -13.47 -31.31 43.03
N ASP A 52 -14.40 -31.00 43.94
CA ASP A 52 -15.55 -31.71 44.54
C ASP A 52 -16.46 -30.70 45.28
N GLN A 53 -17.78 -30.97 45.34
CA GLN A 53 -18.82 -30.56 46.34
C GLN A 53 -19.15 -29.04 46.54
N ALA A 54 -20.39 -28.55 46.68
CA ALA A 54 -21.70 -29.11 46.99
C ALA A 54 -22.88 -28.18 46.53
N GLN A 55 -24.04 -28.82 46.30
CA GLN A 55 -25.46 -28.40 46.43
C GLN A 55 -25.73 -27.15 47.32
N GLU A 56 -26.74 -26.28 47.16
CA GLU A 56 -28.12 -26.40 46.64
C GLU A 56 -28.78 -24.99 46.68
N ARG A 57 -29.59 -24.61 45.67
CA ARG A 57 -30.97 -24.09 45.80
C ARG A 57 -31.46 -23.39 44.53
N LEU A 58 -32.54 -23.95 44.02
CA LEU A 58 -33.44 -23.43 43.00
C LEU A 58 -34.06 -22.09 43.42
N THR A 59 -34.17 -21.15 42.47
CA THR A 59 -35.44 -20.53 42.05
C THR A 59 -35.20 -19.59 40.87
N GLN A 60 -35.84 -19.84 39.72
CA GLN A 60 -35.97 -18.87 38.63
C GLN A 60 -36.84 -17.68 39.08
N PRO A 61 -36.71 -16.50 38.42
CA PRO A 61 -37.90 -16.02 37.73
C PRO A 61 -37.67 -15.36 36.36
N SER A 62 -38.63 -15.67 35.48
CA SER A 62 -39.23 -14.94 34.35
C SER A 62 -38.61 -13.63 33.83
N ILE A 63 -38.40 -13.62 32.51
CA ILE A 63 -38.17 -12.46 31.64
C ILE A 63 -39.45 -11.59 31.56
N PRO A 64 -39.38 -10.26 31.80
CA PRO A 64 -40.43 -9.34 31.36
C PRO A 64 -40.06 -8.70 30.02
N SER A 65 -40.93 -8.92 29.03
CA SER A 65 -40.98 -8.20 27.76
C SER A 65 -41.24 -6.70 28.01
N ARG A 66 -40.27 -5.84 27.70
CA ARG A 66 -40.41 -4.38 27.89
C ARG A 66 -41.09 -3.74 26.66
N ARG A 67 -42.38 -3.46 26.80
CA ARG A 67 -43.12 -2.52 25.94
C ARG A 67 -42.44 -1.14 25.98
N LYS A 68 -42.33 -0.51 24.82
CA LYS A 68 -41.88 0.89 24.68
C LYS A 68 -42.96 1.82 25.21
N THR A 69 -42.74 2.43 26.37
CA THR A 69 -43.42 3.66 26.77
C THR A 69 -42.38 4.77 26.92
N LYS A 70 -42.62 5.87 26.20
CA LYS A 70 -41.86 7.12 26.36
C LYS A 70 -42.28 7.75 27.69
N ALA A 71 -41.35 7.87 28.62
CA ALA A 71 -41.49 8.73 29.78
C ALA A 71 -40.19 9.51 29.97
N ALA A 72 -40.30 10.83 29.90
CA ALA A 72 -39.22 11.76 30.21
C ALA A 72 -39.07 11.83 31.73
N ILE A 73 -37.88 11.55 32.24
CA ILE A 73 -37.47 11.89 33.61
C ILE A 73 -36.01 12.37 33.56
N SER A 74 -35.85 13.66 33.85
CA SER A 74 -34.60 14.30 34.23
C SER A 74 -34.14 13.74 35.58
N THR A 75 -32.89 13.28 35.67
CA THR A 75 -32.11 13.32 36.92
C THR A 75 -30.62 13.30 36.58
N ASN A 76 -29.90 14.18 37.26
CA ASN A 76 -28.46 14.36 37.19
C ASN A 76 -27.73 13.05 37.58
N GLY A 77 -27.08 12.43 36.60
CA GLY A 77 -26.05 11.43 36.81
C GLY A 77 -24.80 11.92 36.10
N ALA A 78 -23.73 12.14 36.86
CA ALA A 78 -22.42 12.45 36.31
C ALA A 78 -22.03 11.35 35.32
N ALA A 79 -22.26 11.60 34.03
CA ALA A 79 -21.64 10.84 32.98
C ALA A 79 -20.13 11.04 33.17
N SER A 80 -19.42 9.94 33.42
CA SER A 80 -17.98 9.89 33.26
C SER A 80 -17.64 10.55 31.92
N THR A 81 -17.10 11.76 31.99
CA THR A 81 -16.64 12.52 30.84
C THR A 81 -15.35 11.87 30.38
N VAL A 82 -15.46 10.70 29.72
CA VAL A 82 -14.40 10.25 28.83
C VAL A 82 -14.37 11.30 27.72
N GLY A 83 -13.47 12.26 27.86
CA GLY A 83 -13.26 13.32 26.89
C GLY A 83 -13.03 12.67 25.53
N LYS A 84 -13.93 12.91 24.57
CA LYS A 84 -13.72 12.46 23.20
C LYS A 84 -12.42 13.10 22.71
N ALA A 85 -11.41 12.30 22.44
CA ALA A 85 -10.19 12.77 21.79
C ALA A 85 -10.56 13.47 20.48
N SER A 86 -9.88 14.58 20.17
CA SER A 86 -10.06 15.27 18.90
C SER A 86 -9.57 14.38 17.75
N ASP A 87 -10.13 14.55 16.55
CA ASP A 87 -9.70 13.81 15.36
C ASP A 87 -8.20 14.01 15.07
N ALA A 88 -7.67 15.20 15.38
CA ALA A 88 -6.24 15.50 15.28
C ALA A 88 -5.40 14.64 16.24
N GLN A 89 -5.81 14.54 17.51
CA GLN A 89 -5.12 13.72 18.50
C GLN A 89 -5.13 12.24 18.10
N LEU A 90 -6.26 11.73 17.60
CA LEU A 90 -6.36 10.35 17.15
C LEU A 90 -5.43 10.06 15.96
N LYS A 91 -5.25 11.05 15.07
CA LYS A 91 -4.31 10.95 13.95
C LYS A 91 -2.86 11.00 14.42
N GLU A 92 -2.51 11.86 15.37
CA GLU A 92 -1.17 11.92 15.95
C GLU A 92 -0.83 10.62 16.67
N ASN A 93 -1.72 10.11 17.52
CA ASN A 93 -1.51 8.82 18.20
C ASN A 93 -1.27 7.67 17.22
N TRP A 94 -1.94 7.71 16.06
CA TRP A 94 -1.69 6.74 14.98
C TRP A 94 -0.28 6.92 14.38
N LEU A 95 0.13 8.16 14.10
CA LEU A 95 1.45 8.45 13.49
C LEU A 95 2.58 8.08 14.44
N ASP A 96 2.39 8.34 15.74
CA ASP A 96 3.32 7.95 16.79
C ASP A 96 3.47 6.42 16.85
N SER A 97 2.37 5.67 16.66
CA SER A 97 2.43 4.19 16.62
C SER A 97 3.24 3.63 15.44
N LEU A 98 3.54 4.46 14.43
CA LEU A 98 4.34 4.11 13.27
C LEU A 98 5.80 4.56 13.37
N THR A 99 6.18 5.16 14.48
CA THR A 99 7.55 5.58 14.75
C THR A 99 8.28 4.46 15.48
N TYR A 100 9.50 4.15 15.02
CA TYR A 100 10.33 3.21 15.76
C TYR A 100 10.72 3.82 17.12
N PRO A 101 10.54 3.12 18.25
CA PRO A 101 10.92 3.65 19.55
C PRO A 101 12.44 3.69 19.66
N LEU A 102 13.05 4.86 19.41
CA LEU A 102 14.46 5.09 19.74
C LEU A 102 14.61 5.15 21.27
N PRO A 103 15.67 4.55 21.85
CA PRO A 103 15.93 4.66 23.27
C PRO A 103 16.16 6.13 23.66
N GLU A 104 15.63 6.58 24.80
CA GLU A 104 15.70 7.98 25.29
C GLU A 104 17.14 8.53 25.42
N ASN A 105 18.16 7.66 25.42
CA ASN A 105 19.58 8.03 25.41
C ASN A 105 20.17 8.27 24.01
N PHE A 106 19.35 8.31 22.96
CA PHE A 106 19.78 8.73 21.62
C PHE A 106 19.90 10.25 21.61
N ASP A 107 21.02 10.74 22.13
CA ASP A 107 21.33 12.16 22.15
C ASP A 107 21.63 12.62 20.70
N PRO A 108 20.75 13.41 20.06
CA PRO A 108 20.93 13.80 18.66
C PRO A 108 22.17 14.68 18.44
N LEU A 109 22.71 15.23 19.53
CA LEU A 109 23.86 16.13 19.54
C LEU A 109 25.17 15.42 19.93
N ASN A 110 25.11 14.16 20.39
CA ASN A 110 26.31 13.38 20.69
C ASN A 110 26.73 12.63 19.41
N GLY A 111 27.51 13.35 18.59
CA GLY A 111 27.84 13.04 17.21
C GLY A 111 28.34 11.61 16.96
N ASN A 112 27.59 10.88 16.13
CA ASN A 112 28.09 9.95 15.10
C ASN A 112 26.95 9.23 14.35
N GLY A 113 25.71 9.22 14.87
CA GLY A 113 24.58 8.48 14.27
C GLY A 113 23.31 9.28 13.95
N ALA A 114 23.07 10.42 14.61
CA ALA A 114 21.82 11.17 14.48
C ALA A 114 21.69 11.93 13.15
N ASN A 115 22.78 12.58 12.71
CA ASN A 115 22.82 13.21 11.38
C ASN A 115 22.61 12.17 10.27
N ALA A 116 23.16 10.96 10.43
CA ALA A 116 23.03 9.91 9.43
C ALA A 116 21.58 9.46 9.19
N ALA A 117 20.76 9.39 10.25
CA ALA A 117 19.33 9.06 10.13
C ALA A 117 18.55 10.18 9.45
N THR A 118 18.90 11.44 9.73
CA THR A 118 18.36 12.58 9.00
C THR A 118 18.88 12.66 7.59
N ASP A 119 20.08 12.14 7.29
CA ASP A 119 20.77 12.20 6.00
C ASP A 119 20.29 11.19 4.96
N CYS A 120 19.21 10.48 5.31
CA CYS A 120 18.63 9.48 4.45
C CYS A 120 17.10 9.52 4.51
N VAL A 121 16.47 9.29 3.36
CA VAL A 121 15.02 9.17 3.23
C VAL A 121 14.71 7.97 2.35
N ILE A 122 13.71 7.19 2.78
CA ILE A 122 13.17 6.07 2.01
C ILE A 122 11.82 6.49 1.42
N GLY A 123 11.56 6.13 0.16
CA GLY A 123 10.26 6.29 -0.49
C GLY A 123 9.75 4.96 -1.02
N ILE A 124 8.47 4.67 -0.82
CA ILE A 124 7.91 3.34 -1.11
C ILE A 124 6.57 3.46 -1.83
N ASP A 125 6.50 2.80 -2.98
CA ASP A 125 5.25 2.40 -3.63
C ASP A 125 4.90 0.98 -3.14
N PRO A 126 3.84 0.80 -2.34
CA PRO A 126 3.52 -0.47 -1.68
C PRO A 126 2.93 -1.53 -2.62
N ASP A 127 2.64 -1.20 -3.87
CA ASP A 127 1.99 -2.13 -4.78
C ASP A 127 2.88 -3.32 -5.15
N SER A 128 2.25 -4.40 -5.63
CA SER A 128 2.96 -5.61 -6.11
C SER A 128 3.89 -5.37 -7.32
N HIS A 129 3.77 -4.21 -7.95
CA HIS A 129 4.63 -3.71 -9.03
C HIS A 129 5.36 -2.42 -8.64
N GLY A 130 5.26 -2.04 -7.37
CA GLY A 130 5.92 -0.88 -6.82
C GLY A 130 7.41 -1.10 -6.61
N ALA A 131 8.01 -0.21 -5.84
CA ALA A 131 9.43 -0.18 -5.59
C ALA A 131 9.74 0.50 -4.25
N LEU A 132 10.99 0.35 -3.84
CA LEU A 132 11.61 1.09 -2.75
C LEU A 132 12.73 1.96 -3.33
N ALA A 133 12.79 3.22 -2.92
CA ALA A 133 13.86 4.13 -3.24
C ALA A 133 14.57 4.59 -1.96
N LEU A 134 15.90 4.71 -2.03
CA LEU A 134 16.75 5.23 -0.98
C LEU A 134 17.43 6.50 -1.50
N LEU A 135 17.18 7.64 -0.85
CA LEU A 135 17.91 8.87 -1.09
C LEU A 135 18.85 9.09 0.07
N ARG A 136 20.15 9.21 -0.22
CA ARG A 136 21.17 9.52 0.77
C ARG A 136 21.85 10.82 0.37
N TRP A 137 22.18 11.62 1.34
CA TRP A 137 23.04 12.77 1.12
C TRP A 137 24.15 12.79 2.15
N THR A 138 25.23 13.44 1.74
CA THR A 138 26.40 13.73 2.54
C THR A 138 26.71 15.20 2.30
N GLU A 139 27.62 15.78 3.07
CA GLU A 139 27.98 17.20 2.91
C GLU A 139 28.45 17.56 1.49
N SER A 140 28.95 16.58 0.72
CA SER A 140 29.54 16.78 -0.60
C SER A 140 28.80 16.10 -1.76
N ASP A 141 27.95 15.10 -1.50
CA ASP A 141 27.28 14.33 -2.56
C ASP A 141 25.88 13.83 -2.16
N SER A 142 25.02 13.64 -3.16
CA SER A 142 23.72 12.99 -3.02
C SER A 142 23.62 11.78 -3.93
N SER A 143 23.27 10.63 -3.36
CA SER A 143 23.05 9.40 -4.10
C SER A 143 21.60 8.93 -4.00
N ALA A 144 21.14 8.29 -5.07
CA ALA A 144 19.80 7.72 -5.15
C ALA A 144 19.90 6.28 -5.64
N GLN A 145 19.17 5.38 -4.99
CA GLN A 145 19.04 3.98 -5.39
C GLN A 145 17.57 3.61 -5.46
N VAL A 146 17.23 2.64 -6.32
CA VAL A 146 15.85 2.17 -6.47
C VAL A 146 15.80 0.68 -6.76
N PHE A 147 14.89 -0.02 -6.09
CA PHE A 147 14.75 -1.47 -6.11
C PHE A 147 13.29 -1.84 -6.34
N ASP A 148 13.01 -2.77 -7.27
CA ASP A 148 11.66 -3.29 -7.44
C ASP A 148 11.22 -4.07 -6.18
N SER A 149 9.93 -3.98 -5.83
CA SER A 149 9.39 -4.74 -4.71
C SER A 149 9.54 -6.26 -4.92
N PRO A 150 10.26 -6.98 -4.05
CA PRO A 150 10.39 -8.43 -4.12
C PRO A 150 9.03 -9.12 -4.06
N HIS A 151 8.81 -10.11 -4.93
CA HIS A 151 7.52 -10.78 -5.03
C HIS A 151 7.65 -12.24 -5.47
N LEU A 152 6.68 -13.04 -5.05
CA LEU A 152 6.50 -14.43 -5.43
C LEU A 152 5.23 -14.61 -6.25
N LYS A 153 5.23 -15.64 -7.10
CA LYS A 153 4.02 -16.11 -7.79
C LYS A 153 3.31 -17.13 -6.89
N VAL A 154 2.11 -16.79 -6.46
CA VAL A 154 1.28 -17.61 -5.55
C VAL A 154 -0.02 -17.97 -6.25
N LEU A 155 -0.43 -19.23 -6.13
CA LEU A 155 -1.72 -19.68 -6.64
C LEU A 155 -2.83 -19.24 -5.67
N VAL A 156 -3.74 -18.40 -6.15
CA VAL A 156 -4.92 -17.95 -5.38
C VAL A 156 -6.16 -18.45 -6.10
N GLY A 157 -6.78 -19.49 -5.54
CA GLY A 157 -7.81 -20.26 -6.23
C GLY A 157 -7.23 -20.91 -7.50
N LYS A 158 -7.75 -20.53 -8.67
CA LYS A 158 -7.29 -21.05 -9.97
C LYS A 158 -6.33 -20.11 -10.72
N ARG A 159 -6.00 -18.95 -10.15
CA ARG A 159 -5.20 -17.91 -10.83
C ARG A 159 -3.87 -17.70 -10.15
N LEU A 160 -2.81 -17.61 -10.95
CA LEU A 160 -1.49 -17.22 -10.47
C LEU A 160 -1.47 -15.70 -10.23
N ARG A 161 -1.08 -15.30 -9.02
CA ARG A 161 -1.04 -13.90 -8.59
C ARG A 161 0.35 -13.57 -8.04
N ARG A 162 0.72 -12.30 -8.08
CA ARG A 162 1.92 -11.80 -7.40
C ARG A 162 1.58 -11.44 -5.96
N ARG A 163 2.46 -11.83 -5.04
CA ARG A 163 2.42 -11.44 -3.63
C ARG A 163 3.80 -10.98 -3.21
N LEU A 164 3.86 -9.95 -2.38
CA LEU A 164 5.12 -9.46 -1.85
C LEU A 164 5.84 -10.57 -1.07
N ASP A 165 7.16 -10.61 -1.24
CA ASP A 165 8.02 -11.54 -0.52
C ASP A 165 8.55 -10.86 0.74
N ALA A 166 7.91 -11.13 1.87
CA ALA A 166 8.29 -10.52 3.15
C ALA A 166 9.77 -10.80 3.52
N LYS A 167 10.26 -12.01 3.25
CA LYS A 167 11.65 -12.38 3.57
C LYS A 167 12.62 -11.57 2.72
N ALA A 168 12.39 -11.50 1.42
CA ALA A 168 13.26 -10.76 0.52
C ALA A 168 13.18 -9.24 0.75
N ILE A 169 12.03 -8.70 1.19
CA ILE A 169 11.92 -7.30 1.60
C ILE A 169 12.78 -7.02 2.84
N VAL A 170 12.72 -7.88 3.87
CA VAL A 170 13.56 -7.72 5.07
C VAL A 170 15.06 -7.77 4.71
N GLN A 171 15.45 -8.72 3.87
CA GLN A 171 16.84 -8.83 3.39
C GLN A 171 17.27 -7.60 2.58
N LEU A 172 16.38 -7.07 1.72
CA LEU A 172 16.62 -5.84 0.98
C LEU A 172 16.86 -4.68 1.93
N LEU A 173 15.98 -4.44 2.90
CA LEU A 173 16.13 -3.35 3.88
C LEU A 173 17.43 -3.46 4.68
N GLN A 174 17.80 -4.66 5.10
CA GLN A 174 19.07 -4.93 5.79
C GLN A 174 20.29 -4.60 4.92
N SER A 175 20.19 -4.79 3.60
CA SER A 175 21.28 -4.48 2.66
C SER A 175 21.42 -3.00 2.29
N LEU A 176 20.47 -2.15 2.70
CA LEU A 176 20.51 -0.70 2.39
C LEU A 176 21.49 0.07 3.27
N ASP A 177 21.91 -0.52 4.40
CA ASP A 177 22.71 0.14 5.44
C ASP A 177 22.16 1.53 5.81
N ALA A 178 20.82 1.64 5.85
CA ALA A 178 20.12 2.84 6.28
C ALA A 178 20.10 2.90 7.81
N PRO A 179 20.44 4.05 8.44
CA PRO A 179 20.46 4.14 9.89
C PRO A 179 19.10 3.90 10.54
N VAL A 180 19.13 3.38 11.77
CA VAL A 180 17.92 3.27 12.60
C VAL A 180 17.34 4.67 12.82
N GLY A 181 16.02 4.78 12.72
CA GLY A 181 15.29 6.05 12.80
C GLY A 181 15.13 6.76 11.45
N THR A 182 15.71 6.26 10.35
CA THR A 182 15.46 6.82 9.01
C THR A 182 13.96 6.82 8.69
N THR A 183 13.48 7.93 8.15
CA THR A 183 12.08 8.11 7.80
C THR A 183 11.76 7.47 6.45
N ALA A 184 10.76 6.58 6.44
CA ALA A 184 10.21 5.96 5.25
C ALA A 184 8.84 6.56 4.90
N TYR A 185 8.79 7.26 3.78
CA TYR A 185 7.55 7.79 3.21
C TYR A 185 6.88 6.72 2.36
N LEU A 186 5.67 6.33 2.77
CA LEU A 186 4.93 5.22 2.18
C LEU A 186 3.66 5.75 1.53
N GLU A 187 3.42 5.48 0.26
CA GLU A 187 2.13 5.88 -0.35
C GLU A 187 0.97 5.24 0.41
N GLN A 188 0.02 6.07 0.82
CA GLN A 188 -1.17 5.62 1.54
C GLN A 188 -2.08 4.86 0.59
N SER A 189 -2.35 3.58 0.91
CA SER A 189 -3.27 2.77 0.12
C SER A 189 -4.71 3.26 0.30
N ILE A 190 -5.35 3.60 -0.81
CA ILE A 190 -6.77 3.98 -0.85
C ILE A 190 -7.46 3.01 -1.83
N PRO A 191 -8.44 2.21 -1.35
CA PRO A 191 -9.19 1.31 -2.23
C PRO A 191 -9.82 2.06 -3.40
N TYR A 192 -9.54 1.64 -4.63
CA TYR A 192 -10.14 2.26 -5.79
C TYR A 192 -11.57 1.70 -6.00
N PRO A 193 -12.61 2.55 -6.16
CA PRO A 193 -14.00 2.07 -6.21
C PRO A 193 -14.31 1.08 -7.34
N ARG A 194 -13.53 1.09 -8.43
CA ARG A 194 -13.71 0.16 -9.56
C ARG A 194 -13.01 -1.18 -9.36
N ASP A 195 -12.17 -1.30 -8.34
CA ASP A 195 -11.49 -2.55 -8.02
C ASP A 195 -12.45 -3.54 -7.34
N GLY A 196 -12.26 -4.82 -7.63
CA GLY A 196 -12.97 -5.87 -6.91
C GLY A 196 -12.41 -6.09 -5.49
N LYS A 197 -13.18 -6.80 -4.65
CA LYS A 197 -12.80 -7.15 -3.25
C LYS A 197 -11.38 -7.69 -3.11
N GLN A 198 -10.93 -8.49 -4.08
CA GLN A 198 -9.58 -9.06 -4.08
C GLN A 198 -8.49 -8.01 -4.30
N GLY A 199 -8.76 -6.97 -5.09
CA GLY A 199 -7.88 -5.83 -5.29
C GLY A 199 -7.71 -5.03 -4.00
N TRP A 200 -8.83 -4.69 -3.35
CA TRP A 200 -8.83 -3.99 -2.06
C TRP A 200 -8.06 -4.76 -0.98
N TRP A 201 -8.30 -6.07 -0.87
CA TRP A 201 -7.55 -6.93 0.04
C TRP A 201 -6.05 -6.91 -0.28
N SER A 202 -5.69 -6.97 -1.57
CA SER A 202 -4.28 -7.01 -1.97
C SER A 202 -3.56 -5.69 -1.69
N GLY A 203 -4.23 -4.55 -1.93
CA GLY A 203 -3.70 -3.23 -1.61
C GLY A 203 -3.52 -3.04 -0.10
N GLY A 204 -4.54 -3.39 0.69
CA GLY A 204 -4.45 -3.35 2.15
C GLY A 204 -3.38 -4.28 2.73
N PHE A 205 -3.25 -5.50 2.19
CA PHE A 205 -2.20 -6.44 2.57
C PHE A 205 -0.81 -5.87 2.27
N GLY A 206 -0.59 -5.33 1.07
CA GLY A 206 0.70 -4.74 0.70
C GLY A 206 1.09 -3.57 1.60
N TYR A 207 0.15 -2.65 1.82
CA TYR A 207 0.35 -1.49 2.69
C TYR A 207 0.66 -1.88 4.14
N GLY A 208 -0.13 -2.78 4.73
CA GLY A 208 0.10 -3.26 6.10
C GLY A 208 1.41 -4.05 6.24
N LEU A 209 1.78 -4.84 5.23
CA LEU A 209 3.04 -5.59 5.23
C LEU A 209 4.24 -4.64 5.23
N TRP A 210 4.22 -3.60 4.40
CA TRP A 210 5.27 -2.58 4.38
C TRP A 210 5.37 -1.84 5.71
N ILE A 211 4.26 -1.37 6.29
CA ILE A 211 4.26 -0.72 7.61
C ILE A 211 4.90 -1.64 8.65
N GLY A 212 4.43 -2.88 8.76
CA GLY A 212 4.91 -3.82 9.77
C GLY A 212 6.40 -4.12 9.63
N ILE A 213 6.87 -4.35 8.40
CA ILE A 213 8.29 -4.64 8.15
C ILE A 213 9.15 -3.40 8.45
N LEU A 214 8.76 -2.21 8.00
CA LEU A 214 9.55 -0.99 8.19
C LEU A 214 9.71 -0.65 9.67
N VAL A 215 8.60 -0.62 10.42
CA VAL A 215 8.61 -0.34 11.85
C VAL A 215 9.43 -1.40 12.59
N ALA A 216 9.24 -2.68 12.29
CA ALA A 216 10.02 -3.75 12.91
C ALA A 216 11.51 -3.73 12.52
N SER A 217 11.88 -3.09 11.41
CA SER A 217 13.26 -2.95 10.94
C SER A 217 13.96 -1.69 11.44
N GLY A 218 13.33 -0.90 12.31
CA GLY A 218 13.97 0.29 12.89
C GLY A 218 13.64 1.60 12.18
N PHE A 219 12.68 1.63 11.25
CA PHE A 219 12.33 2.83 10.48
C PHE A 219 11.06 3.50 11.03
N SER A 220 11.00 4.82 10.89
CA SER A 220 9.79 5.61 11.19
C SER A 220 8.98 5.78 9.91
N VAL A 221 7.70 5.42 9.94
CA VAL A 221 6.86 5.41 8.72
C VAL A 221 5.94 6.61 8.67
N VAL A 222 5.97 7.34 7.56
CA VAL A 222 5.07 8.46 7.28
C VAL A 222 4.19 8.11 6.07
N PRO A 223 2.88 7.87 6.25
CA PRO A 223 1.97 7.73 5.13
C PRO A 223 1.80 9.01 4.35
N VAL A 224 1.87 8.90 3.03
CA VAL A 224 1.70 10.03 2.12
C VAL A 224 0.52 9.76 1.19
N PRO A 225 -0.54 10.59 1.24
CA PRO A 225 -1.61 10.51 0.25
C PRO A 225 -1.07 10.74 -1.16
N SER A 226 -1.54 9.94 -2.12
CA SER A 226 -1.12 10.03 -3.52
C SER A 226 -1.27 11.43 -4.11
N VAL A 227 -2.35 12.12 -3.73
CA VAL A 227 -2.66 13.49 -4.14
C VAL A 227 -1.57 14.47 -3.69
N SER A 228 -1.03 14.32 -2.48
CA SER A 228 -0.07 15.26 -1.90
C SER A 228 1.24 15.31 -2.69
N TRP A 229 1.86 14.15 -2.92
CA TRP A 229 3.12 14.09 -3.66
C TRP A 229 2.91 14.34 -5.16
N LYS A 230 1.79 13.88 -5.74
CA LYS A 230 1.46 14.14 -7.16
C LYS A 230 1.26 15.64 -7.42
N ASN A 231 0.62 16.37 -6.51
CA ASN A 231 0.47 17.83 -6.61
C ASN A 231 1.84 18.53 -6.67
N GLN A 232 2.76 18.17 -5.76
CA GLN A 232 4.09 18.81 -5.69
C GLN A 232 4.89 18.70 -6.99
N PHE A 233 4.72 17.62 -7.74
CA PHE A 233 5.42 17.39 -9.00
C PHE A 233 4.61 17.75 -10.26
N GLY A 234 3.40 18.31 -10.10
CA GLY A 234 2.52 18.64 -11.21
C GLY A 234 2.03 17.40 -11.96
N LEU A 235 1.82 16.30 -11.24
CA LEU A 235 1.32 15.01 -11.71
C LEU A 235 -0.13 14.77 -11.29
N TYR A 236 -0.78 15.76 -10.67
CA TYR A 236 -2.18 15.68 -10.29
C TYR A 236 -3.09 16.24 -11.40
N GLY A 237 -4.21 15.57 -11.65
CA GLY A 237 -5.20 15.97 -12.66
C GLY A 237 -5.35 14.97 -13.81
N GLY A 238 -6.45 15.09 -14.56
CA GLY A 238 -6.88 14.09 -15.55
C GLY A 238 -5.99 13.93 -16.78
N GLY A 239 -5.04 14.84 -17.01
CA GLY A 239 -4.07 14.76 -18.10
C GLY A 239 -2.76 14.04 -17.74
N SER A 240 -2.52 13.75 -16.45
CA SER A 240 -1.28 13.11 -16.02
C SER A 240 -1.33 11.60 -16.23
N THR A 241 -0.27 11.08 -16.83
CA THR A 241 -0.08 9.67 -17.15
C THR A 241 1.05 9.07 -16.33
N LYS A 242 1.10 7.74 -16.27
CA LYS A 242 2.26 7.01 -15.71
C LYS A 242 3.58 7.34 -16.43
N ASP A 243 3.50 7.83 -17.67
CA ASP A 243 4.67 8.22 -18.45
C ASP A 243 5.22 9.57 -17.96
N ASP A 244 4.36 10.49 -17.50
CA ASP A 244 4.78 11.76 -16.93
C ASP A 244 5.55 11.57 -15.62
N GLY A 245 5.10 10.64 -14.76
CA GLY A 245 5.82 10.29 -13.52
C GLY A 245 7.25 9.83 -13.80
N ARG A 246 7.44 8.93 -14.77
CA ARG A 246 8.79 8.48 -15.17
C ARG A 246 9.64 9.61 -15.73
N ARG A 247 9.05 10.48 -16.56
CA ARG A 247 9.76 11.65 -17.10
C ARG A 247 10.24 12.57 -15.97
N VAL A 248 9.37 12.92 -15.01
CA VAL A 248 9.74 13.79 -13.89
C VAL A 248 10.82 13.14 -13.02
N ALA A 249 10.68 11.85 -12.71
CA ALA A 249 11.69 11.11 -11.95
C ALA A 249 13.05 11.09 -12.67
N SER A 250 13.08 10.86 -13.99
CA SER A 250 14.32 10.92 -14.78
C SER A 250 14.96 12.30 -14.80
N THR A 251 14.17 13.37 -14.74
CA THR A 251 14.69 14.75 -14.64
C THR A 251 15.28 15.04 -13.26
N LEU A 252 14.64 14.55 -12.20
CA LEU A 252 15.13 14.73 -10.82
C LEU A 252 16.33 13.83 -10.50
N PHE A 253 16.40 12.65 -11.12
CA PHE A 253 17.45 11.66 -10.90
C PHE A 253 18.09 11.22 -12.23
N PRO A 254 18.86 12.10 -12.91
CA PRO A 254 19.47 11.78 -14.21
C PRO A 254 20.27 10.48 -14.24
N PRO A 255 21.08 10.13 -13.21
CA PRO A 255 21.82 8.87 -13.18
C PRO A 255 20.92 7.62 -13.22
N LEU A 256 19.69 7.71 -12.72
CA LEU A 256 18.73 6.60 -12.70
C LEU A 256 17.83 6.56 -13.93
N SER A 257 17.92 7.54 -14.84
CA SER A 257 17.12 7.59 -16.07
C SER A 257 17.16 6.29 -16.90
N PRO A 258 18.30 5.58 -17.04
CA PRO A 258 18.33 4.26 -17.69
C PRO A 258 17.41 3.21 -17.07
N LEU A 259 17.16 3.28 -15.76
CA LEU A 259 16.31 2.36 -15.01
C LEU A 259 14.81 2.70 -15.08
N LEU A 260 14.45 3.84 -15.69
CA LEU A 260 13.08 4.40 -15.77
C LEU A 260 12.53 4.42 -17.20
N LYS A 261 13.22 3.82 -18.17
CA LYS A 261 12.88 3.91 -19.61
C LYS A 261 11.58 3.20 -19.98
N ARG A 262 11.23 2.09 -19.31
CA ARG A 262 10.12 1.22 -19.75
C ARG A 262 8.83 1.58 -19.03
N LYS A 263 7.68 1.33 -19.65
CA LYS A 263 6.36 1.53 -19.03
C LYS A 263 6.17 0.79 -17.70
N LYS A 264 6.81 -0.38 -17.55
CA LYS A 264 6.74 -1.16 -16.31
C LYS A 264 7.56 -0.57 -15.16
N ASP A 265 8.44 0.40 -15.43
CA ASP A 265 9.30 1.03 -14.41
C ASP A 265 8.58 2.20 -13.71
N HIS A 266 7.25 2.29 -13.79
CA HIS A 266 6.48 3.34 -13.13
C HIS A 266 6.56 3.25 -11.61
N GLY A 267 6.53 2.05 -11.03
CA GLY A 267 6.66 1.89 -9.57
C GLY A 267 7.99 2.43 -9.04
N ARG A 268 9.09 2.24 -9.78
CA ARG A 268 10.40 2.85 -9.49
C ARG A 268 10.34 4.38 -9.48
N ALA A 269 9.66 4.95 -10.47
CA ALA A 269 9.47 6.39 -10.54
C ALA A 269 8.60 6.90 -9.38
N GLU A 270 7.49 6.23 -9.04
CA GLU A 270 6.64 6.62 -7.92
C GLU A 270 7.42 6.57 -6.59
N ALA A 271 8.18 5.50 -6.33
CA ALA A 271 9.02 5.39 -5.13
C ALA A 271 10.07 6.53 -5.02
N LEU A 272 10.76 6.84 -6.12
CA LEU A 272 11.72 7.96 -6.18
C LEU A 272 11.05 9.31 -5.91
N LEU A 273 9.87 9.54 -6.49
CA LEU A 273 9.12 10.79 -6.28
C LEU A 273 8.56 10.90 -4.87
N ILE A 274 8.13 9.79 -4.26
CA ILE A 274 7.70 9.76 -2.86
C ILE A 274 8.87 10.09 -1.93
N ALA A 275 10.06 9.53 -2.18
CA ALA A 275 11.26 9.88 -1.42
C ALA A 275 11.64 11.35 -1.60
N ALA A 276 11.58 11.85 -2.85
CA ALA A 276 11.83 13.25 -3.18
C ALA A 276 10.85 14.19 -2.48
N TYR A 277 9.57 13.80 -2.41
CA TYR A 277 8.52 14.52 -1.68
C TYR A 277 8.86 14.61 -0.19
N GLY A 278 9.22 13.47 0.43
CA GLY A 278 9.60 13.41 1.84
C GLY A 278 10.81 14.28 2.17
N LYS A 279 11.81 14.31 1.28
CA LYS A 279 12.96 15.22 1.38
C LYS A 279 12.61 16.70 1.17
N GLY A 280 11.48 17.01 0.53
CA GLY A 280 11.09 18.38 0.18
C GLY A 280 11.69 18.90 -1.14
N LEU A 281 12.12 18.01 -2.05
CA LEU A 281 12.60 18.41 -3.36
C LEU A 281 11.47 19.00 -4.22
N LYS A 282 11.73 20.15 -4.84
CA LYS A 282 10.79 20.82 -5.74
C LYS A 282 11.06 20.40 -7.18
N LYS A 283 10.03 20.45 -8.02
CA LYS A 283 10.19 20.30 -9.47
C LYS A 283 11.16 21.37 -9.97
N LEU A 284 12.20 20.94 -10.69
CA LEU A 284 13.12 21.88 -11.34
C LEU A 284 12.35 22.65 -12.42
N ASN A 285 12.35 23.97 -12.31
CA ASN A 285 11.86 24.83 -13.39
C ASN A 285 12.93 24.82 -14.50
N PRO A 286 12.57 24.51 -15.75
CA PRO A 286 13.53 24.51 -16.86
C PRO A 286 14.14 25.89 -17.15
N SER A 287 13.67 26.96 -16.51
CA SER A 287 14.19 28.32 -16.65
C SER A 287 15.44 28.62 -15.80
N CYS A 288 15.94 27.67 -14.99
CA CYS A 288 17.14 27.85 -14.16
C CYS A 288 18.37 27.07 -14.63
N ILE A 289 18.38 26.58 -15.87
CA ILE A 289 19.64 26.18 -16.52
C ILE A 289 20.21 27.45 -17.16
N SER A 290 20.76 28.35 -16.33
CA SER A 290 21.69 29.35 -16.81
C SER A 290 23.03 28.67 -17.02
N GLU A 291 23.53 28.79 -18.25
CA GLU A 291 24.91 28.52 -18.61
C GLU A 291 25.84 29.18 -17.60
N ASP A 292 26.56 28.38 -16.83
CA ASP A 292 27.83 28.77 -16.25
C ASP A 292 28.53 27.46 -15.88
N VAL A 293 29.53 27.12 -16.71
CA VAL A 293 30.83 26.50 -16.38
C VAL A 293 31.33 25.82 -17.67
N LEU A 294 32.14 26.56 -18.42
CA LEU A 294 33.31 26.03 -19.10
C LEU A 294 34.41 27.10 -18.99
N PRO A 295 35.58 26.79 -18.39
CA PRO A 295 36.83 27.41 -18.81
C PRO A 295 37.31 26.83 -20.16
#